data_AF-A0A285LTS7-F1
#
_entry.id   AF-A0A285LTS7-F1
#
_cell.length_a   1.000
_cell.length_b   1.000
_cell.length_c   1.000
_cell.angle_alpha   90.00
_cell.angle_beta   90.00
_cell.angle_gamma   90.00
#
_symmetry.space_group_name_H-M   'P 1'
#
loop_
_entity.id
_entity.type
_entity.pdbx_description
1 polymer ?
#
loop_
_entity_poly.entity_id
_entity_poly.type
_entity_poly.pdbx_seq_one_letter_code
_entity_poly.pdbx_strand_id
1 'polypeptide(L)'
;MEVHAYPTSATTPVDLAAAQQIAARYLSVTEHGSEITHRVTEFDGGFVVVAVRGPIPETSSPLPPPVIGGTVSVIDKATGAVSYWPTYPAALIAEQYDEMLRTGRLIVADDWPTDDDREEE
;
A
#
# COMPACT_ATOMS: atom_id res chain seq x y z
N MET A 1 -13.86 11.80 2.45
CA MET A 1 -12.80 11.04 1.77
C MET A 1 -13.14 9.59 1.97
N GLU A 2 -13.53 8.94 0.88
CA GLU A 2 -13.86 7.52 0.85
C GLU A 2 -12.60 6.78 0.43
N VAL A 3 -12.26 5.71 1.15
CA VAL A 3 -11.11 4.87 0.83
C VAL A 3 -11.65 3.55 0.33
N HIS A 4 -11.31 3.26 -0.93
CA HIS A 4 -11.71 2.05 -1.62
C HIS A 4 -10.66 0.97 -1.35
N ALA A 5 -11.10 -0.17 -0.85
CA ALA A 5 -10.29 -1.35 -0.58
C ALA A 5 -10.61 -2.42 -1.62
N TYR A 6 -9.62 -2.83 -2.41
CA TYR A 6 -9.78 -3.76 -3.52
C TYR A 6 -9.39 -5.18 -3.11
N PRO A 7 -10.28 -6.17 -3.27
CA PRO A 7 -10.05 -7.52 -2.77
C PRO A 7 -8.93 -8.20 -3.55
N THR A 8 -8.06 -8.95 -2.87
CA THR A 8 -7.03 -9.76 -3.54
C THR A 8 -7.34 -11.24 -3.38
N SER A 9 -6.82 -12.07 -4.29
CA SER A 9 -6.86 -13.54 -4.13
C SER A 9 -5.85 -14.07 -3.11
N ALA A 10 -5.38 -13.24 -2.17
CA ALA A 10 -4.42 -13.66 -1.17
C ALA A 10 -5.07 -14.49 -0.06
N THR A 11 -4.28 -15.37 0.56
CA THR A 11 -4.72 -16.17 1.70
C THR A 11 -4.91 -15.27 2.93
N THR A 12 -6.06 -15.37 3.59
CA THR A 12 -6.36 -14.66 4.83
C THR A 12 -6.22 -15.59 6.05
N PRO A 13 -5.71 -15.11 7.20
CA PRO A 13 -5.18 -13.77 7.42
C PRO A 13 -3.85 -13.54 6.67
N VAL A 14 -3.66 -12.32 6.16
CA VAL A 14 -2.45 -11.96 5.40
C VAL A 14 -1.26 -11.88 6.35
N ASP A 15 -0.21 -12.64 6.05
CA ASP A 15 1.09 -12.51 6.70
C ASP A 15 2.03 -11.59 5.91
N LEU A 16 3.19 -11.25 6.48
CA LEU A 16 4.16 -10.35 5.84
C LEU A 16 4.59 -10.84 4.46
N ALA A 17 4.72 -12.17 4.26
CA ALA A 17 5.15 -12.74 2.98
C ALA A 17 4.03 -12.59 1.94
N ALA A 18 2.79 -12.87 2.32
CA ALA A 18 1.62 -12.63 1.49
C ALA A 18 1.46 -11.14 1.16
N ALA A 19 1.67 -10.22 2.13
CA ALA A 19 1.63 -8.78 1.91
C ALA A 19 2.69 -8.31 0.90
N GLN A 20 3.92 -8.83 1.01
CA GLN A 20 4.98 -8.58 0.03
C GLN A 20 4.62 -9.11 -1.35
N GLN A 21 3.99 -10.28 -1.43
CA GLN A 21 3.56 -10.87 -2.70
C GLN A 21 2.42 -10.07 -3.35
N ILE A 22 1.45 -9.61 -2.56
CA ILE A 22 0.37 -8.71 -3.00
C ILE A 22 0.98 -7.41 -3.54
N ALA A 23 1.87 -6.78 -2.78
CA ALA A 23 2.54 -5.57 -3.21
C ALA A 23 3.31 -5.78 -4.52
N ALA A 24 4.08 -6.86 -4.63
CA ALA A 24 4.82 -7.19 -5.84
C ALA A 24 3.91 -7.52 -7.03
N ARG A 25 2.71 -8.08 -6.80
CA ARG A 25 1.80 -8.51 -7.87
C ARG A 25 0.88 -7.40 -8.37
N TYR A 26 0.32 -6.63 -7.45
CA TYR A 26 -0.74 -5.65 -7.72
C TYR A 26 -0.24 -4.20 -7.69
N LEU A 27 0.83 -3.93 -6.94
CA LEU A 27 1.39 -2.59 -6.77
C LEU A 27 2.70 -2.37 -7.54
N SER A 28 3.24 -3.40 -8.20
CA SER A 28 4.36 -3.24 -9.13
C SER A 28 3.95 -2.46 -10.38
N VAL A 29 4.01 -1.14 -10.28
CA VAL A 29 4.04 -0.27 -11.44
C VAL A 29 5.45 -0.38 -11.99
N THR A 30 5.59 -1.01 -13.16
CA THR A 30 6.87 -1.07 -13.85
C THR A 30 7.10 0.30 -14.50
N GLU A 31 7.48 1.31 -13.72
CA GLU A 31 7.95 2.56 -14.31
C GLU A 31 9.33 2.29 -14.91
N HIS A 32 9.35 2.23 -16.25
CA HIS A 32 10.53 1.97 -17.05
C HIS A 32 11.73 2.82 -16.58
N GLY A 33 12.69 2.19 -15.90
CA GLY A 33 14.02 2.74 -15.66
C GLY A 33 14.32 3.27 -14.26
N SER A 34 13.41 3.20 -13.29
CA SER A 34 13.70 3.50 -11.87
C SER A 34 13.51 2.25 -11.01
N GLU A 35 14.50 1.94 -10.17
CA GLU A 35 14.36 0.93 -9.13
C GLU A 35 13.35 1.42 -8.08
N ILE A 36 12.09 1.00 -8.23
CA ILE A 36 11.03 1.25 -7.25
C ILE A 36 11.03 0.09 -6.27
N THR A 37 11.27 0.40 -5.00
CA THR A 37 11.18 -0.57 -3.92
C THR A 37 9.92 -0.33 -3.12
N HIS A 38 9.17 -1.39 -2.86
CA HIS A 38 8.03 -1.35 -1.93
C HIS A 38 8.49 -1.59 -0.50
N ARG A 39 8.36 -0.58 0.36
CA ARG A 39 8.58 -0.74 1.79
C ARG A 39 7.27 -1.13 2.46
N VAL A 40 7.21 -2.37 2.93
CA VAL A 40 6.06 -2.92 3.68
C VAL A 40 6.30 -2.74 5.17
N THR A 41 5.34 -2.15 5.88
CA THR A 41 5.37 -1.93 7.33
C THR A 41 4.13 -2.55 7.95
N GLU A 42 4.31 -3.55 8.83
CA GLU A 42 3.19 -4.16 9.57
C GLU A 42 2.67 -3.20 10.66
N PHE A 43 1.36 -3.19 10.83
CA PHE A 43 0.65 -2.57 11.95
C PHE A 43 -0.50 -3.47 12.40
N ASP A 44 -1.17 -3.12 13.50
CA ASP A 44 -2.17 -3.99 14.14
C ASP A 44 -3.32 -4.41 13.21
N GLY A 45 -3.76 -3.51 12.32
CA GLY A 45 -4.84 -3.75 11.36
C GLY A 45 -4.40 -4.27 9.98
N GLY A 46 -3.09 -4.36 9.67
CA GLY A 46 -2.66 -4.61 8.30
C GLY A 46 -1.20 -4.32 8.00
N PHE A 47 -0.93 -4.04 6.73
CA PHE A 47 0.39 -3.69 6.23
C PHE A 47 0.33 -2.42 5.38
N VAL A 48 1.09 -1.40 5.75
CA VAL A 48 1.26 -0.21 4.90
C VAL A 48 2.38 -0.47 3.91
N VAL A 49 2.09 -0.31 2.62
CA VAL A 49 3.02 -0.42 1.51
C VAL A 49 3.28 0.96 0.96
N VAL A 50 4.55 1.38 0.99
CA VAL A 50 4.98 2.67 0.43
C VAL A 50 5.93 2.39 -0.72
N ALA A 51 5.63 2.94 -1.89
CA ALA A 51 6.56 2.96 -3.00
C ALA A 51 7.67 3.99 -2.74
N VAL A 52 8.90 3.50 -2.64
CA VAL A 52 10.10 4.29 -2.43
C VAL A 52 10.89 4.31 -3.73
N ARG A 53 11.11 5.50 -4.28
CA ARG A 53 11.92 5.71 -5.47
C ARG A 53 13.36 6.01 -5.04
N GLY A 54 14.31 5.24 -5.57
CA GLY A 54 15.74 5.43 -5.32
C GLY A 54 16.39 4.24 -4.60
N PRO A 55 17.73 4.23 -4.53
CA PRO A 55 18.47 3.11 -3.96
C PRO A 55 18.09 2.92 -2.49
N ILE A 56 17.64 1.72 -2.14
CA ILE A 56 17.50 1.30 -0.74
C ILE A 56 18.90 1.38 -0.14
N PRO A 57 19.12 2.10 0.98
CA PRO A 57 20.43 2.09 1.61
C PRO A 57 20.71 0.69 2.18
N GLU A 58 21.41 -0.14 1.41
CA GLU A 58 22.12 -1.30 1.91
C GLU A 58 23.30 -0.78 2.76
N THR A 59 23.06 -0.57 4.04
CA THR A 59 24.12 -0.45 5.07
C THR A 59 24.93 0.87 5.06
N SER A 60 24.81 1.64 6.15
CA SER A 60 25.82 2.60 6.68
C SER A 60 26.36 3.73 5.79
N SER A 61 25.60 4.28 4.85
CA SER A 61 26.00 5.55 4.18
C SER A 61 25.00 6.67 4.44
N PRO A 62 25.44 7.90 4.80
CA PRO A 62 24.57 9.07 4.93
C PRO A 62 24.20 9.59 3.54
N LEU A 63 23.35 8.83 2.83
CA LEU A 63 22.71 9.29 1.60
C LEU A 63 21.46 10.09 1.96
N PRO A 64 21.02 11.02 1.08
CA PRO A 64 19.81 11.82 1.29
C PRO A 64 18.61 10.91 1.59
N PRO A 65 17.65 11.38 2.41
CA PRO A 65 16.49 10.58 2.76
C PRO A 65 15.78 10.12 1.48
N PRO A 66 15.38 8.84 1.40
CA PRO A 66 14.66 8.34 0.25
C PRO A 66 13.45 9.22 -0.01
N VAL A 67 13.26 9.64 -1.27
CA VAL A 67 12.07 10.40 -1.65
C VAL A 67 10.92 9.41 -1.61
N ILE A 68 10.01 9.60 -0.65
CA ILE A 68 8.70 8.94 -0.66
C ILE A 68 7.96 9.53 -1.86
N GLY A 69 8.10 8.86 -3.00
CA GLY A 69 7.72 9.38 -4.30
C GLY A 69 6.55 8.65 -4.93
N GLY A 70 5.84 7.80 -4.19
CA GLY A 70 4.82 6.95 -4.77
C GLY A 70 3.58 6.78 -3.90
N THR A 71 2.56 6.23 -4.55
CA THR A 71 1.27 5.85 -3.97
C THR A 71 1.47 5.03 -2.71
N VAL A 72 0.78 5.41 -1.64
CA VAL A 72 0.75 4.60 -0.41
C VAL A 72 -0.46 3.69 -0.49
N SER A 73 -0.28 2.43 -0.12
CA SER A 73 -1.35 1.44 -0.10
C SER A 73 -1.39 0.74 1.26
N VAL A 74 -2.57 0.28 1.67
CA VAL A 74 -2.75 -0.51 2.89
C VAL A 74 -3.33 -1.85 2.51
N ILE A 75 -2.70 -2.92 2.96
CA ILE A 75 -3.19 -4.29 2.82
C ILE A 75 -3.83 -4.68 4.14
N ASP A 76 -5.15 -4.92 4.12
CA ASP A 76 -5.87 -5.36 5.29
C ASP A 76 -5.48 -6.80 5.67
N LYS A 77 -5.22 -7.04 6.97
CA LYS A 77 -4.79 -8.36 7.44
C LYS A 77 -5.93 -9.39 7.41
N ALA A 78 -7.17 -8.97 7.66
CA ALA A 78 -8.31 -9.87 7.81
C ALA A 78 -8.88 -10.31 6.47
N THR A 79 -8.88 -9.43 5.48
CA THR A 79 -9.54 -9.59 4.18
C THR A 79 -8.54 -9.67 3.02
N GLY A 80 -7.31 -9.19 3.21
CA GLY A 80 -6.33 -9.06 2.12
C GLY A 80 -6.67 -7.97 1.11
N ALA A 81 -7.65 -7.12 1.40
CA ALA A 81 -8.01 -6.01 0.53
C ALA A 81 -6.94 -4.92 0.53
N VAL A 82 -6.67 -4.35 -0.64
CA VAL A 82 -5.69 -3.29 -0.86
C VAL A 82 -6.39 -1.96 -1.00
N SER A 83 -6.12 -1.05 -0.08
CA SER A 83 -6.66 0.30 -0.07
C SER A 83 -5.62 1.29 -0.56
N TYR A 84 -6.00 2.28 -1.35
CA TYR A 84 -5.09 3.36 -1.75
C TYR A 84 -5.22 4.58 -0.85
N TRP A 85 -4.07 5.15 -0.49
CA TRP A 85 -3.97 6.26 0.46
C TRP A 85 -3.12 7.40 -0.11
N PRO A 86 -3.39 8.64 0.31
CA PRO A 86 -2.49 9.77 0.03
C PRO A 86 -1.09 9.50 0.58
N THR A 87 -0.09 10.25 0.10
CA THR A 87 1.31 10.15 0.54
C THR A 87 1.51 10.68 1.96
N TYR A 88 0.96 9.97 2.94
CA TYR A 88 1.06 10.26 4.36
C TYR A 88 2.04 9.30 5.06
N PRO A 89 2.54 9.67 6.25
CA PRO A 89 3.35 8.78 7.07
C PRO A 89 2.57 7.50 7.41
N ALA A 90 3.24 6.35 7.42
CA ALA A 90 2.61 5.07 7.73
C ALA A 90 1.90 5.05 9.10
N ALA A 91 2.43 5.77 10.09
CA ALA A 91 1.79 5.91 11.40
C ALA A 91 0.42 6.61 11.30
N LEU A 92 0.33 7.72 10.55
CA LEU A 92 -0.91 8.45 10.37
C LEU A 92 -1.93 7.62 9.58
N ILE A 93 -1.46 6.86 8.59
CA ILE A 93 -2.32 5.96 7.81
C ILE A 93 -2.87 4.84 8.69
N ALA A 94 -2.05 4.25 9.57
CA ALA A 94 -2.51 3.21 10.49
C ALA A 94 -3.58 3.74 11.45
N GLU A 95 -3.41 4.96 11.99
CA GLU A 95 -4.42 5.61 12.85
C GLU A 95 -5.71 5.90 12.09
N GLN A 96 -5.61 6.47 10.88
CA GLN A 96 -6.76 6.75 10.02
C GLN A 96 -7.48 5.47 9.58
N TYR A 97 -6.73 4.40 9.31
CA TYR A 97 -7.27 3.10 8.92
C TYR A 97 -8.10 2.48 10.05
N ASP A 98 -7.59 2.49 11.28
CA ASP A 98 -8.31 2.03 12.47
C ASP A 98 -9.60 2.85 12.72
N GLU A 99 -9.53 4.18 12.55
CA GLU A 99 -10.71 5.04 12.63
C GLU A 99 -11.74 4.71 11.53
N MET A 100 -11.30 4.51 10.28
CA MET A 100 -12.19 4.18 9.17
C MET A 100 -12.83 2.80 9.33
N LEU A 101 -12.10 1.82 9.85
CA LEU A 101 -12.63 0.52 10.23
C LEU A 101 -13.71 0.63 11.31
N ARG A 102 -13.42 1.39 12.39
CA ARG A 102 -14.40 1.59 13.47
C ARG A 102 -15.65 2.34 13.03
N THR A 103 -15.51 3.27 12.10
CA THR A 103 -16.62 4.09 11.60
C THR A 103 -17.34 3.46 10.40
N GLY A 104 -16.83 2.35 9.86
CA GLY A 104 -17.40 1.68 8.69
C GLY A 104 -17.26 2.49 7.39
N ARG A 105 -16.25 3.37 7.30
CA ARG A 105 -15.98 4.22 6.14
C ARG A 105 -15.04 3.57 5.11
N LEU A 106 -14.49 2.40 5.43
CA LEU A 106 -13.71 1.62 4.49
C LEU A 106 -14.67 0.88 3.54
N ILE A 107 -14.69 1.28 2.27
CA ILE A 107 -15.56 0.67 1.27
C ILE A 107 -14.77 -0.42 0.56
N VAL A 108 -15.12 -1.68 0.81
CA VAL A 108 -14.54 -2.81 0.06
C VAL A 108 -15.21 -2.86 -1.30
N ALA A 109 -14.45 -2.58 -2.36
CA ALA A 109 -14.89 -2.70 -3.74
C ALA A 109 -15.06 -4.18 -4.12
N ASP A 110 -15.89 -4.47 -5.12
CA ASP A 110 -16.10 -5.84 -5.60
C ASP A 110 -14.99 -6.29 -6.56
N ASP A 111 -14.42 -5.35 -7.33
CA ASP A 111 -13.36 -5.61 -8.32
C ASP A 111 -12.32 -4.49 -8.36
N TRP A 112 -11.14 -4.78 -8.92
CA TRP A 112 -10.06 -3.81 -9.10
C TRP A 112 -10.42 -2.75 -10.13
N PRO A 113 -9.98 -1.49 -9.96
CA PRO A 113 -10.23 -0.47 -10.97
C PRO A 113 -9.42 -0.87 -12.21
N THR A 114 -10.11 -0.95 -13.35
CA THR A 114 -9.44 -1.18 -14.65
C THR A 114 -8.66 0.09 -15.00
N ASP A 115 -7.62 0.01 -15.84
CA ASP A 115 -6.78 1.16 -16.20
C ASP A 115 -7.60 2.37 -16.71
N ASP A 116 -8.78 2.10 -17.30
CA ASP A 116 -9.78 3.07 -17.76
C ASP A 116 -10.39 3.94 -16.64
N ASP A 117 -10.53 3.40 -15.42
CA ASP A 117 -11.04 4.15 -14.23
C ASP A 117 -9.98 5.10 -13.63
N ARG A 118 -8.73 5.05 -14.11
CA ARG A 118 -7.63 5.89 -13.60
C ARG A 118 -7.43 7.17 -14.41
N GLU A 119 -8.17 7.34 -15.51
CA GLU A 119 -8.08 8.48 -16.43
C GLU A 119 -9.31 9.41 -16.38
N GLU A 120 -9.90 9.68 -15.22
CA GLU A 120 -10.89 10.77 -15.09
C GLU A 120 -10.60 11.68 -13.90
N GLU A 121 -9.61 12.58 -14.04
CA GLU A 121 -9.59 13.92 -13.40
C GLU A 121 -8.86 14.98 -14.26
#